data_AF-A0A1A6C0F9-F1
#
_entry.id   AF-A0A1A6C0F9-F1
#
_cell.length_a   1.000
_cell.length_b   1.000
_cell.length_c   1.000
_cell.angle_alpha   90.00
_cell.angle_beta   90.00
_cell.angle_gamma   90.00
#
_symmetry.space_group_name_H-M   'P 1'
#
loop_
_entity.id
_entity.type
_entity.pdbx_description
1 polymer ?
#
loop_
_entity_poly.entity_id
_entity_poly.type
_entity_poly.pdbx_seq_one_letter_code
_entity_poly.pdbx_strand_id
1 'polypeptide(L)'
;MQAIRGRMIINVMRGCLSEVSATLKSLRAQLAERDEGDALRNGLLFSLDMNLAAIHLLGIRLMEAESAGEVTLSGAERVVLGMAGSFMAEPVARLIDDALEGFAVPDERVGRELGRAAPGGRLQ
;
A
#
# COMPACT_ATOMS: atom_id res chain seq x y z
N MET A 1 -16.42 -8.99 -10.01
CA MET A 1 -15.35 -8.41 -9.17
C MET A 1 -15.59 -8.89 -7.76
N GLN A 2 -14.61 -9.55 -7.14
CA GLN A 2 -14.77 -10.08 -5.77
C GLN A 2 -14.39 -9.00 -4.76
N ALA A 3 -15.22 -8.83 -3.74
CA ALA A 3 -14.98 -7.91 -2.65
C ALA A 3 -14.05 -8.52 -1.60
N ILE A 4 -13.14 -7.71 -1.07
CA ILE A 4 -12.28 -8.03 0.06
C ILE A 4 -13.05 -7.67 1.32
N ARG A 5 -13.11 -8.60 2.27
CA ARG A 5 -13.85 -8.45 3.53
C ARG A 5 -12.92 -8.58 4.71
N GLY A 6 -13.14 -7.74 5.73
CA GLY A 6 -12.36 -7.72 6.97
C GLY A 6 -11.75 -6.34 7.21
N ARG A 7 -12.02 -5.78 8.39
CA ARG A 7 -11.53 -4.43 8.74
C ARG A 7 -10.02 -4.43 8.91
N MET A 8 -9.46 -5.46 9.53
CA MET A 8 -8.02 -5.50 9.78
C MET A 8 -7.22 -5.64 8.49
N ILE A 9 -7.68 -6.45 7.53
CA ILE A 9 -6.95 -6.59 6.26
C ILE A 9 -7.03 -5.30 5.42
N ILE A 10 -8.17 -4.61 5.42
CA ILE A 10 -8.30 -3.29 4.78
C ILE A 10 -7.34 -2.29 5.43
N ASN A 11 -7.25 -2.30 6.76
CA ASN A 11 -6.32 -1.42 7.48
C ASN A 11 -4.84 -1.77 7.19
N VAL A 12 -4.49 -3.06 7.06
CA VAL A 12 -3.14 -3.49 6.64
C VAL A 12 -2.81 -2.98 5.24
N MET A 13 -3.73 -3.12 4.28
CA MET A 13 -3.55 -2.58 2.93
C MET A 13 -3.33 -1.06 2.95
N ARG A 14 -4.05 -0.33 3.81
CA ARG A 14 -3.86 1.12 3.99
C ARG A 14 -2.50 1.46 4.61
N GLY A 15 -2.05 0.69 5.59
CA GLY A 15 -0.71 0.84 6.19
C GLY A 15 0.39 0.67 5.14
N CYS A 16 0.29 -0.37 4.33
CA CYS A 16 1.19 -0.64 3.22
C CYS A 16 1.29 0.54 2.23
N LEU A 17 0.15 1.11 1.82
CA LEU A 17 0.15 2.30 0.96
C LEU A 17 0.78 3.52 1.64
N SER A 18 0.66 3.64 2.96
CA SER A 18 1.25 4.73 3.73
C SER A 18 2.77 4.65 3.73
N GLU A 19 3.34 3.44 3.88
CA GLU A 19 4.79 3.20 3.81
C GLU A 19 5.37 3.49 2.42
N VAL A 20 4.68 3.02 1.36
CA VAL A 20 5.08 3.32 -0.02
C VAL A 20 4.98 4.83 -0.30
N SER A 21 3.91 5.49 0.15
CA SER A 21 3.74 6.94 0.03
C SER A 21 4.88 7.71 0.71
N ALA A 22 5.28 7.31 1.92
CA ALA A 22 6.41 7.90 2.62
C ALA A 22 7.73 7.74 1.84
N THR A 23 7.95 6.55 1.27
CA THR A 23 9.13 6.25 0.45
C THR A 23 9.15 7.11 -0.82
N LEU A 24 8.04 7.21 -1.54
CA LEU A 24 7.94 8.04 -2.75
C LEU A 24 8.12 9.54 -2.44
N LYS A 25 7.60 10.03 -1.31
CA LYS A 25 7.83 11.41 -0.85
C LYS A 25 9.32 11.66 -0.58
N SER A 26 10.01 10.71 0.04
CA SER A 26 11.46 10.79 0.27
C SER A 26 12.24 10.84 -1.05
N LEU A 27 11.92 9.95 -2.01
CA LEU A 27 12.56 9.95 -3.33
C LEU A 27 12.34 11.25 -4.09
N ARG A 28 11.12 11.80 -4.02
CA ARG A 28 10.78 13.08 -4.63
C ARG A 28 11.60 14.23 -4.04
N ALA A 29 11.77 14.26 -2.71
CA ALA A 29 12.60 15.28 -2.05
C ALA A 29 14.07 15.16 -2.47
N GLN A 30 14.63 13.94 -2.47
CA GLN A 30 16.00 13.69 -2.91
C GLN A 30 16.22 14.11 -4.37
N LEU A 31 15.26 13.84 -5.25
CA LEU A 31 15.35 14.22 -6.66
C LEU A 31 15.26 15.73 -6.88
N ALA A 32 14.47 16.44 -6.06
CA ALA A 32 14.36 17.90 -6.14
C ALA A 32 15.67 18.61 -5.76
N GLU A 33 16.49 17.99 -4.91
CA GLU A 33 17.80 18.49 -4.48
C GLU A 33 18.94 18.14 -5.45
N ARG A 34 18.69 17.30 -6.46
CA ARG A 34 19.70 16.90 -7.45
C ARG A 34 19.85 17.93 -8.56
N ASP A 35 21.11 18.17 -8.92
CA ASP A 35 21.53 18.97 -10.06
C ASP A 35 21.65 18.08 -11.32
N GLU A 36 20.54 17.43 -11.68
CA GLU A 36 20.39 16.68 -12.93
C GLU A 36 19.77 17.59 -14.01
N GLY A 37 20.04 17.30 -15.29
CA GLY A 37 19.48 18.08 -16.40
C GLY A 37 17.95 18.23 -16.30
N ASP A 38 17.46 19.47 -16.45
CA ASP A 38 16.10 19.87 -16.09
C ASP A 38 14.99 18.99 -16.67
N ALA A 39 15.13 18.52 -17.91
CA ALA A 39 14.10 17.72 -18.57
C ALA A 39 13.90 16.34 -17.93
N LEU A 40 14.99 15.62 -17.61
CA LEU A 40 14.90 14.31 -16.97
C LEU A 40 14.34 14.43 -15.55
N ARG A 41 14.86 15.40 -14.79
CA ARG A 41 14.40 15.68 -13.43
C ARG A 41 12.91 16.00 -13.40
N ASN A 42 12.44 16.87 -14.28
CA ASN A 42 11.03 17.24 -14.35
C ASN A 42 10.15 16.05 -14.74
N GLY A 43 10.59 15.21 -15.68
CA GLY A 43 9.87 13.99 -16.06
C GLY A 43 9.74 12.99 -14.91
N LEU A 44 10.83 12.78 -14.16
CA LEU A 44 10.83 11.91 -12.98
C LEU A 44 9.97 12.47 -11.84
N LEU A 45 10.05 13.77 -11.56
CA LEU A 45 9.19 14.44 -10.56
C LEU A 45 7.71 14.31 -10.91
N PHE A 46 7.35 14.53 -12.17
CA PHE A 46 5.98 14.34 -12.65
C PHE A 46 5.50 12.89 -12.46
N SER A 47 6.33 11.90 -12.79
CA SER A 47 6.00 10.49 -12.57
C SER A 47 5.78 10.18 -11.10
N LEU A 48 6.62 10.70 -10.20
CA LEU A 48 6.45 10.54 -8.76
C LEU A 48 5.16 11.19 -8.25
N ASP A 49 4.83 12.39 -8.71
CA ASP A 49 3.60 13.09 -8.32
C ASP A 49 2.35 12.34 -8.77
N MET A 50 2.36 11.77 -9.99
CA MET A 50 1.24 10.95 -10.49
C MET A 50 1.07 9.66 -9.67
N ASN A 51 2.16 8.97 -9.33
CA ASN A 51 2.10 7.77 -8.50
C ASN A 51 1.63 8.10 -7.07
N LEU A 52 2.11 9.20 -6.49
CA LEU A 52 1.66 9.68 -5.18
C LEU A 52 0.16 10.00 -5.19
N ALA A 53 -0.36 10.65 -6.23
CA ALA A 53 -1.78 10.93 -6.35
C ALA A 53 -2.61 9.64 -6.42
N ALA A 54 -2.19 8.66 -7.23
CA ALA A 54 -2.87 7.38 -7.34
C ALA A 54 -2.91 6.61 -6.00
N ILE A 55 -1.80 6.58 -5.28
CA ILE A 55 -1.70 5.94 -3.96
C ILE A 55 -2.59 6.65 -2.93
N HIS A 56 -2.62 7.99 -2.91
CA HIS A 56 -3.49 8.73 -1.99
C HIS A 56 -4.96 8.46 -2.27
N LEU A 57 -5.38 8.45 -3.54
CA LEU A 57 -6.77 8.16 -3.90
C LEU A 57 -7.19 6.76 -3.47
N LEU A 58 -6.33 5.76 -3.68
CA LEU A 58 -6.58 4.40 -3.20
C LEU A 58 -6.59 4.32 -1.67
N GLY A 59 -5.70 5.06 -0.99
CA GLY A 59 -5.69 5.17 0.47
C GLY A 59 -6.98 5.74 1.05
N ILE A 60 -7.55 6.78 0.43
CA ILE A 60 -8.85 7.37 0.81
C ILE A 60 -9.96 6.32 0.66
N ARG A 61 -9.99 5.63 -0.48
CA ARG A 61 -10.99 4.57 -0.72
C ARG A 61 -10.92 3.44 0.31
N LEU A 62 -9.71 3.02 0.69
CA LEU A 62 -9.53 2.00 1.74
C LEU A 62 -9.97 2.52 3.12
N MET A 63 -9.68 3.79 3.44
CA MET A 63 -10.13 4.42 4.67
C MET A 63 -11.66 4.48 4.77
N GLU A 64 -12.35 4.86 3.69
CA GLU A 64 -13.81 4.87 3.64
C GLU A 64 -14.39 3.45 3.83
N ALA A 65 -13.78 2.47 3.15
CA ALA A 65 -14.20 1.08 3.19
C ALA A 65 -13.91 0.37 4.53
N GLU A 66 -12.94 0.85 5.31
CA GLU A 66 -12.60 0.31 6.63
C GLU A 66 -13.82 0.32 7.57
N SER A 67 -14.64 1.37 7.50
CA SER A 67 -15.85 1.49 8.32
C SER A 67 -16.91 0.43 7.97
N ALA A 68 -17.04 0.11 6.68
CA ALA A 68 -17.95 -0.90 6.16
C ALA A 68 -17.39 -2.33 6.29
N GLY A 69 -16.06 -2.48 6.46
CA GLY A 69 -15.38 -3.76 6.51
C GLY A 69 -15.36 -4.52 5.19
N GLU A 70 -15.63 -3.84 4.08
CA GLU A 70 -15.66 -4.44 2.74
C GLU A 70 -15.21 -3.42 1.68
N VAL A 71 -14.33 -3.84 0.78
CA VAL A 71 -13.88 -3.04 -0.38
C VAL A 71 -13.90 -3.86 -1.65
N THR A 72 -14.50 -3.32 -2.70
CA THR A 72 -14.28 -3.84 -4.07
C THR A 72 -13.14 -3.05 -4.68
N LEU A 73 -12.22 -3.71 -5.39
CA LEU A 73 -11.10 -3.05 -6.06
C LEU A 73 -11.11 -3.35 -7.56
N SER A 74 -10.72 -2.35 -8.35
CA SER A 74 -10.43 -2.52 -9.77
C SER A 74 -9.16 -3.36 -9.99
N GLY A 75 -8.95 -3.85 -11.21
CA GLY A 75 -7.73 -4.59 -11.56
C GLY A 75 -6.46 -3.77 -11.33
N ALA A 76 -6.48 -2.48 -11.69
CA ALA A 76 -5.34 -1.58 -11.47
C ALA A 76 -5.03 -1.38 -9.98
N GLU A 77 -6.05 -1.21 -9.14
CA GLU A 77 -5.86 -1.04 -7.69
C GLU A 77 -5.32 -2.31 -7.02
N ARG A 78 -5.76 -3.49 -7.49
CA ARG A 78 -5.21 -4.78 -7.02
C ARG A 78 -3.73 -4.91 -7.38
N VAL A 79 -3.34 -4.50 -8.59
CA VAL A 79 -1.91 -4.49 -9.00
C VAL A 79 -1.10 -3.54 -8.13
N VAL A 80 -1.58 -2.31 -7.90
CA VAL A 80 -0.90 -1.33 -7.04
C VAL A 80 -0.71 -1.88 -5.62
N LEU A 81 -1.74 -2.49 -5.04
CA LEU A 81 -1.64 -3.09 -3.70
C LEU A 81 -0.74 -4.32 -3.65
N GLY A 82 -0.76 -5.19 -4.67
CA GLY A 82 0.16 -6.34 -4.72
C GLY A 82 1.61 -5.89 -4.83
N MET A 83 1.88 -4.89 -5.68
CA MET A 83 3.21 -4.28 -5.78
C MET A 83 3.64 -3.63 -4.46
N ALA A 84 2.75 -2.86 -3.81
CA ALA A 84 3.04 -2.26 -2.52
C ALA A 84 3.29 -3.34 -1.44
N GLY A 85 2.46 -4.39 -1.42
CA GLY A 85 2.55 -5.52 -0.50
C GLY A 85 3.86 -6.27 -0.59
N SER A 86 4.49 -6.32 -1.77
CA SER A 86 5.80 -6.96 -1.98
C SER A 86 6.95 -6.31 -1.21
N PHE A 87 6.78 -5.06 -0.75
CA PHE A 87 7.77 -4.38 0.12
C PHE A 87 7.56 -4.67 1.60
N MET A 88 6.46 -5.31 1.98
CA MET A 88 6.14 -5.63 3.36
C MET A 88 6.86 -6.89 3.81
N ALA A 89 6.96 -7.08 5.15
CA ALA A 89 7.42 -8.34 5.71
C ALA A 89 6.57 -9.51 5.19
N GLU A 90 7.21 -10.66 4.93
CA GLU A 90 6.58 -11.81 4.28
C GLU A 90 5.23 -12.25 4.88
N PRO A 91 5.04 -12.30 6.22
CA PRO A 91 3.73 -12.63 6.79
C PRO A 91 2.62 -11.65 6.39
N VAL A 92 2.95 -10.36 6.28
CA VAL A 92 2.02 -9.29 5.88
C VAL A 92 1.76 -9.34 4.38
N ALA A 93 2.81 -9.51 3.56
CA ALA A 93 2.69 -9.64 2.11
C ALA A 93 1.70 -10.76 1.74
N ARG A 94 1.83 -11.94 2.38
CA ARG A 94 0.92 -13.07 2.15
C ARG A 94 -0.54 -12.78 2.53
N LEU A 95 -0.80 -11.96 3.55
CA LEU A 95 -2.18 -11.56 3.87
C LEU A 95 -2.79 -10.71 2.75
N ILE A 96 -1.98 -9.80 2.19
CA ILE A 96 -2.39 -8.93 1.09
C ILE A 96 -2.65 -9.77 -0.15
N ASP A 97 -1.72 -10.65 -0.53
CA ASP A 97 -1.87 -11.54 -1.68
C ASP A 97 -3.12 -12.42 -1.57
N ASP A 98 -3.32 -13.07 -0.43
CA ASP A 98 -4.50 -13.93 -0.21
C ASP A 98 -5.81 -13.15 -0.37
N ALA A 99 -5.88 -11.94 0.20
CA ALA A 99 -7.05 -11.08 0.04
C ALA A 99 -7.24 -10.63 -1.42
N LEU A 100 -6.15 -10.29 -2.11
CA LEU A 100 -6.14 -9.94 -3.52
C LEU A 100 -6.44 -11.14 -4.42
N GLU A 101 -6.29 -12.38 -3.98
CA GLU A 101 -6.69 -13.59 -4.69
C GLU A 101 -8.13 -14.01 -4.37
N GLY A 102 -8.74 -13.39 -3.35
CA GLY A 102 -10.12 -13.64 -2.95
C GLY A 102 -10.27 -14.71 -1.87
N PHE A 103 -9.17 -15.11 -1.22
CA PHE A 103 -9.23 -15.95 -0.04
C PHE A 103 -9.72 -15.15 1.18
N ALA A 104 -10.37 -15.86 2.09
CA ALA A 104 -10.79 -15.27 3.36
C ALA A 104 -9.56 -14.96 4.22
N VAL A 105 -9.48 -13.73 4.72
CA VAL A 105 -8.43 -13.28 5.64
C VAL A 105 -9.10 -12.79 6.93
N PRO A 106 -9.41 -13.69 7.89
CA PRO A 106 -10.07 -13.32 9.13
C PRO A 106 -9.20 -12.39 9.99
N ASP A 107 -9.84 -11.50 10.76
CA ASP A 107 -9.18 -10.53 11.62
C ASP A 107 -8.22 -11.22 12.63
N GLU A 108 -8.55 -12.42 13.12
CA GLU A 108 -7.68 -13.19 14.02
C GLU A 108 -6.37 -13.62 13.35
N ARG A 109 -6.43 -13.96 12.06
CA ARG A 109 -5.24 -14.28 11.27
C ARG A 109 -4.38 -13.04 11.11
N VAL A 110 -5.00 -11.90 10.77
CA VAL A 110 -4.28 -10.63 10.62
C VAL A 110 -3.56 -10.26 11.92
N GLY A 111 -4.26 -10.29 13.05
CA GLY A 111 -3.67 -9.99 14.36
C GLY A 111 -2.50 -10.89 14.73
N ARG A 112 -2.59 -12.19 14.43
CA ARG A 112 -1.50 -13.16 14.67
C ARG A 112 -0.27 -12.88 13.82
N GLU A 113 -0.43 -12.65 12.52
CA GLU A 113 0.73 -12.43 11.64
C GLU A 113 1.38 -11.06 11.90
N LEU A 114 0.59 -10.02 12.23
CA LEU A 114 1.13 -8.73 12.67
C LEU A 114 1.92 -8.87 13.98
N GLY A 115 1.43 -9.65 14.94
CA GLY A 115 2.15 -9.94 16.18
C GLY A 115 3.46 -10.71 15.98
N ARG A 116 3.57 -11.51 14.91
CA ARG A 116 4.80 -12.22 14.52
C ARG A 116 5.79 -11.35 13.77
N ALA A 117 5.31 -10.33 13.05
CA ALA A 117 6.14 -9.39 12.31
C ALA A 117 6.90 -8.41 13.22
N ALA A 118 6.48 -8.23 14.48
CA ALA A 118 7.23 -7.48 15.49
C ALA A 118 8.12 -8.43 16.32
N PRO A 119 9.45 -8.42 16.13
CA PRO A 119 10.28 -7.32 16.64
C PRO A 119 11.47 -6.92 15.71
N GLY A 120 11.57 -5.63 15.35
CA GLY A 120 12.82 -5.01 14.85
C GLY A 120 12.83 -4.48 13.41
N GLY A 121 11.81 -4.75 12.60
CA GLY A 121 11.67 -4.17 11.25
C GLY A 121 10.54 -3.15 11.24
N ARG A 122 10.86 -1.88 11.00
CA ARG A 122 10.00 -0.68 11.08
C ARG A 122 8.53 -0.91 10.70
N LEU A 123 7.66 -0.68 11.69
CA LEU A 123 6.28 -0.18 11.50
C LEU A 123 6.22 1.19 12.20
N GLN A 124 6.92 2.18 11.63
CA GLN A 124 6.86 3.60 12.01
C GLN A 124 6.70 4.43 10.74
#